data_AF-A0A920BER0-F1
#
_entry.id   AF-A0A920BER0-F1
#
_cell.length_a   1.000
_cell.length_b   1.000
_cell.length_c   1.000
_cell.angle_alpha   90.00
_cell.angle_beta   90.00
_cell.angle_gamma   90.00
#
_symmetry.space_group_name_H-M   'P 1'
#
loop_
_entity.id
_entity.type
_entity.pdbx_description
1 polymer ?
#
loop_
_entity_poly.entity_id
_entity_poly.type
_entity_poly.pdbx_seq_one_letter_code
_entity_poly.pdbx_strand_id
1 'polypeptide(L)' 'MLGYHIDVRAAHASKLMDSALFIHRQTTAQAVRFTTTELADMERDMASAADRAVAHELEIFINCVNWCRIC' A
#
# COMPACT_ATOMS: atom_id res chain seq x y z
N MET A 1 7.68 4.65 -5.08
CA MET A 1 6.77 5.27 -4.09
C MET A 1 7.23 4.82 -2.71
N LEU A 2 7.23 5.70 -1.70
CA LEU A 2 7.37 5.27 -0.31
C LEU A 2 6.04 4.64 0.09
N GLY A 3 6.04 3.35 0.43
CA GLY A 3 4.85 2.56 0.77
C GLY A 3 3.99 3.14 1.90
N TYR A 4 2.95 2.42 2.30
CA TYR A 4 1.99 2.95 3.27
C TYR A 4 2.67 3.16 4.63
N HIS A 5 2.44 4.33 5.22
CA HIS A 5 3.01 4.71 6.51
C HIS A 5 2.07 5.65 7.25
N ILE A 6 2.26 5.72 8.56
CA ILE A 6 1.48 6.54 9.47
C ILE A 6 2.36 7.68 9.94
N ASP A 7 2.01 8.91 9.56
CA ASP A 7 2.71 10.12 10.03
C ASP A 7 1.97 10.69 11.24
N VAL A 8 2.69 10.80 12.36
CA VAL A 8 2.16 11.32 13.63
C VAL A 8 2.94 12.55 14.08
N ARG A 9 2.28 13.56 14.63
CA ARG A 9 2.96 14.74 15.19
C ARG A 9 3.94 14.36 16.30
N ALA A 10 5.09 15.03 16.33
CA ALA A 10 6.16 14.79 17.31
C ALA A 10 5.68 14.86 18.78
N ALA A 11 4.70 15.71 19.08
CA ALA A 11 4.10 15.84 20.41
C ALA A 11 3.39 14.56 20.92
N HIS A 12 2.89 13.71 20.02
CA HIS A 12 2.22 12.46 20.37
C HIS A 12 3.08 11.22 20.07
N ALA A 13 4.18 11.39 19.35
CA ALA A 13 5.05 10.30 18.93
C ALA A 13 5.71 9.55 20.11
N SER A 14 5.96 10.23 21.23
CA SER A 14 6.57 9.61 22.43
C SER A 14 5.74 8.46 23.01
N LYS A 15 4.40 8.57 22.98
CA LYS A 15 3.49 7.50 23.44
C LYS A 15 3.42 6.32 22.48
N LEU A 16 3.61 6.59 21.18
CA LEU A 16 3.61 5.57 20.12
C LEU A 16 4.96 4.83 20.01
N MET A 17 6.05 5.49 20.38
CA MET A 17 7.37 4.86 20.47
C MET A 17 7.44 3.78 21.56
N ASP A 18 6.61 3.89 22.60
CA ASP A 18 6.56 2.92 23.71
C ASP A 18 5.75 1.66 23.37
N SER A 19 5.02 1.68 22.25
CA SER A 19 4.22 0.55 21.78
C SER A 19 4.96 -0.28 20.73
N ALA A 20 5.19 -1.57 21.02
CA ALA A 20 5.90 -2.51 20.15
C ALA A 20 5.24 -2.77 18.78
N LEU A 21 4.00 -2.31 18.57
CA LEU A 21 3.27 -2.43 17.31
C LEU A 21 3.77 -1.47 16.23
N PHE A 22 4.38 -0.34 16.63
CA PHE A 22 4.78 0.71 15.70
C PHE A 22 6.29 0.68 15.46
N ILE A 23 6.68 0.34 14.24
CA ILE A 23 8.07 0.35 13.80
C ILE A 23 8.39 1.75 13.31
N HIS A 24 9.26 2.44 14.04
CA HIS A 24 9.79 3.75 13.66
C HIS A 24 10.64 3.66 12.39
N ARG A 25 10.38 4.54 11.42
CA ARG A 25 11.14 4.58 10.15
C ARG A 25 11.90 5.89 9.94
N GLN A 26 11.30 7.01 10.32
CA GLN A 26 11.89 8.32 10.08
C GLN A 26 11.33 9.35 11.06
N THR A 27 12.17 10.29 11.49
CA THR A 27 11.75 11.45 12.27
C THR A 27 12.08 12.72 11.50
N THR A 28 11.13 13.65 11.45
CA THR A 28 11.32 15.03 11.01
C THR A 28 11.01 15.99 12.16
N ALA A 29 11.34 17.27 12.00
CA ALA A 29 11.15 18.28 13.05
C ALA A 29 9.68 18.43 13.52
N GLN A 30 8.70 18.08 12.68
CA GLN A 30 7.28 18.24 13.01
C GLN A 30 6.52 16.92 13.15
N ALA A 31 7.01 15.84 12.52
CA ALA A 31 6.31 14.56 12.46
C ALA A 31 7.26 13.36 12.50
N VAL A 32 6.73 12.25 12.99
CA VAL A 32 7.41 10.96 13.09
C VAL A 32 6.62 9.96 12.27
N ARG A 33 7.34 9.25 11.40
CA ARG A 33 6.80 8.26 10.48
C ARG A 33 6.94 6.86 11.07
N PHE A 34 5.82 6.16 11.14
CA PHE A 34 5.71 4.79 11.63
C PHE A 34 5.19 3.86 10.54
N THR A 35 5.58 2.60 10.62
CA THR A 35 5.02 1.48 9.84
C THR A 35 4.62 0.37 10.79
N THR A 36 3.64 -0.45 10.42
CA THR A 36 3.29 -1.66 11.17
C THR A 36 3.47 -2.88 10.28
N THR A 37 3.63 -4.06 10.87
CA THR A 37 3.71 -5.32 10.12
C THR A 37 2.42 -5.60 9.35
N GLU A 38 1.27 -5.39 9.99
CA GLU A 38 -0.05 -5.53 9.34
C GLU A 38 -0.21 -4.60 8.13
N LEU A 39 0.29 -3.36 8.22
CA LEU A 39 0.23 -2.42 7.10
C LEU A 39 1.08 -2.90 5.92
N ALA A 40 2.24 -3.50 6.19
CA ALA A 40 3.10 -4.08 5.17
C ALA A 40 2.53 -5.37 4.55
N ASP A 41 1.76 -6.14 5.32
CA ASP A 41 1.01 -7.28 4.79
C ASP A 41 -0.14 -6.81 3.88
N MET A 42 -0.95 -5.84 4.34
CA MET A 42 -2.03 -5.25 3.55
C MET A 42 -1.52 -4.57 2.27
N GLU A 43 -0.38 -3.89 2.31
CA GLU A 43 0.23 -3.29 1.11
C GLU A 43 0.58 -4.36 0.07
N ARG A 44 1.13 -5.51 0.51
CA ARG A 44 1.42 -6.64 -0.38
C ARG A 44 0.16 -7.24 -0.96
N ASP A 45 -0.87 -7.44 -0.15
CA ASP A 45 -2.14 -7.98 -0.61
C ASP A 45 -2.81 -7.06 -1.65
N MET A 46 -2.77 -5.75 -1.40
CA MET A 46 -3.33 -4.76 -2.30
C MET A 46 -2.55 -4.64 -3.61
N ALA A 47 -1.21 -4.67 -3.55
CA ALA A 47 -0.37 -4.71 -4.75
C ALA A 47 -0.67 -5.95 -5.61
N SER A 48 -0.76 -7.12 -4.96
CA SER A 48 -1.10 -8.37 -5.64
C SER A 48 -2.52 -8.35 -6.23
N ALA A 49 -3.48 -7.74 -5.54
CA ALA A 49 -4.85 -7.59 -6.05
C ALA A 49 -4.91 -6.64 -7.27
N ALA A 50 -4.15 -5.54 -7.25
CA ALA A 50 -4.07 -4.61 -8.37
C ALA A 50 -3.49 -5.30 -9.61
N ASP A 51 -2.40 -6.07 -9.47
CA ASP A 51 -1.81 -6.81 -10.59
C ASP A 51 -2.79 -7.82 -11.19
N ARG A 52 -3.53 -8.55 -10.33
CA ARG A 52 -4.59 -9.48 -10.78
C ARG A 52 -5.72 -8.77 -11.51
N ALA A 53 -6.14 -7.60 -11.03
CA ALA A 53 -7.21 -6.83 -11.66
C ALA A 53 -6.81 -6.39 -13.08
N VAL A 54 -5.60 -5.84 -13.25
CA VAL A 54 -5.09 -5.43 -14.56
C VAL A 54 -4.96 -6.61 -15.52
N ALA A 55 -4.48 -7.76 -15.04
CA ALA A 55 -4.38 -8.97 -15.86
C ALA A 55 -5.76 -9.40 -16.39
N HIS A 56 -6.80 -9.37 -15.54
CA HIS A 56 -8.16 -9.69 -15.96
C HIS A 56 -8.75 -8.64 -16.92
N GLU A 57 -8.51 -7.35 -16.69
CA GLU A 57 -8.95 -6.30 -17.62
C GLU A 57 -8.36 -6.51 -19.01
N LEU A 58 -7.08 -6.87 -19.08
CA LEU A 58 -6.41 -7.13 -20.35
C LEU A 58 -6.95 -8.39 -21.05
N GLU A 59 -7.22 -9.46 -20.29
CA GLU A 59 -7.83 -10.69 -20.82
C GLU A 59 -9.20 -10.42 -21.44
N ILE A 60 -10.07 -9.69 -20.73
CA ILE A 60 -11.39 -9.29 -21.21
C ILE A 60 -11.25 -8.41 -22.45
N PHE A 61 -10.33 -7.43 -22.42
CA PHE A 61 -10.09 -6.54 -23.55
C PHE A 61 -9.66 -7.30 -24.80
N ILE A 62 -8.71 -8.24 -24.68
CA ILE A 62 -8.25 -9.09 -25.79
C ILE A 62 -9.39 -9.94 -26.34
N ASN A 63 -10.22 -10.51 -25.47
CA ASN A 63 -11.37 -11.32 -25.88
C ASN A 63 -12.37 -10.47 -26.70
N CYS A 64 -12.73 -9.28 -26.22
CA CYS A 64 -13.60 -8.36 -26.94
C CYS A 64 -13.03 -7.95 -28.31
N VAL A 65 -11.74 -7.64 -28.39
CA VAL A 65 -11.08 -7.29 -29.66
C VAL A 65 -11.13 -8.46 -30.64
N ASN A 66 -10.86 -9.68 -30.18
CA ASN A 66 -10.92 -10.88 -31.02
C ASN A 66 -12.34 -11.14 -31.53
N TRP A 67 -13.36 -10.96 -30.68
CA TRP A 67 -14.76 -11.03 -31.08
C TRP A 67 -15.10 -10.03 -32.18
N CYS A 68 -14.70 -8.76 -32.01
CA CYS A 68 -14.93 -7.72 -33.00
C CYS A 68 -14.22 -7.99 -34.34
N ARG A 69 -13.07 -8.70 -34.32
CA ARG A 69 -12.32 -9.03 -35.55
C ARG A 69 -12.91 -10.19 -36.35
N ILE A 70 -13.83 -10.97 -35.77
CA ILE A 70 -14.44 -12.16 -36.37
C ILE A 70 -15.84 -11.84 -36.95
N CYS A 71 -16.48 -10.76 -36.52
CA CYS A 71 -17.70 -10.21 -37.13
C CYS A 71 -17.38 -9.25 -38.29
#